data_AF-A0A1F7RRC3-F1
#
_entry.id   AF-A0A1F7RRC3-F1
#
_cell.length_a   1.000
_cell.length_b   1.000
_cell.length_c   1.000
_cell.angle_alpha   90.00
_cell.angle_beta   90.00
_cell.angle_gamma   90.00
#
_symmetry.space_group_name_H-M   'P 1'
#
loop_
_entity.id
_entity.type
_entity.pdbx_description
1 polymer ?
#
loop_
_entity_poly.entity_id
_entity_poly.type
_entity_poly.pdbx_seq_one_letter_code
_entity_poly.pdbx_strand_id
1 'polypeptide(L)'
;MKTISLKIKSSDTTLPLLKNAIDREKRIIMESLRITKDKVKKLSESLGVNVNKLINGKVKHTEINDMALIELEGEVEIMKRLEKELKEFESIKICK
;
A
#
# COMPACT_ATOMS: atom_id res chain seq x y z
N MET A 1 -12.00 -9.86 -10.88
CA MET A 1 -11.98 -8.42 -10.52
C MET A 1 -13.38 -8.03 -10.06
N LYS A 2 -13.52 -7.37 -8.89
CA LYS A 2 -14.80 -6.81 -8.41
C LYS A 2 -14.75 -5.30 -8.61
N THR A 3 -15.71 -4.74 -9.35
CA THR A 3 -15.84 -3.28 -9.54
C THR A 3 -16.71 -2.72 -8.44
N ILE A 4 -16.23 -1.69 -7.73
CA ILE A 4 -17.03 -0.96 -6.76
C ILE A 4 -17.80 0.13 -7.52
N SER A 5 -19.12 0.05 -7.49
CA SER A 5 -20.02 1.02 -8.14
C SER A 5 -20.65 1.92 -7.08
N LEU A 6 -20.36 3.22 -7.16
CA LEU A 6 -21.01 4.23 -6.31
C LEU A 6 -22.20 4.81 -7.07
N LYS A 7 -23.43 4.63 -6.56
CA LYS A 7 -24.68 5.14 -7.14
C LYS A 7 -25.09 6.43 -6.45
N ILE A 8 -25.26 7.52 -7.19
CA ILE A 8 -25.58 8.85 -6.63
C ILE A 8 -27.00 9.24 -7.05
N LYS A 9 -27.89 9.48 -6.07
CA LYS A 9 -29.18 10.16 -6.32
C LYS A 9 -28.93 11.67 -6.40
N SER A 10 -28.52 12.13 -7.59
CA SER A 10 -28.68 13.50 -8.09
C SER A 10 -28.23 14.67 -7.18
N SER A 11 -27.00 15.15 -7.39
CA SER A 11 -26.72 16.59 -7.48
C SER A 11 -25.52 16.82 -8.42
N ASP A 12 -25.55 17.88 -9.24
CA ASP A 12 -24.45 18.24 -10.15
C ASP A 12 -23.11 18.49 -9.42
N THR A 13 -23.16 18.73 -8.12
CA THR A 13 -22.00 19.01 -7.26
C THR A 13 -21.42 17.78 -6.55
N THR A 14 -22.23 16.73 -6.31
CA THR A 14 -21.78 15.53 -5.57
C THR A 14 -20.78 14.69 -6.38
N LEU A 15 -20.97 14.61 -7.70
CA LEU A 15 -20.10 13.82 -8.57
C LEU A 15 -18.66 14.38 -8.64
N PRO A 16 -18.42 15.69 -8.86
CA PRO A 16 -17.08 16.28 -8.75
C PRO A 16 -16.44 16.09 -7.39
N LEU A 17 -17.20 16.22 -6.29
CA LEU A 17 -16.67 16.06 -4.93
C LEU A 17 -16.16 14.63 -4.68
N LEU A 18 -16.93 13.61 -5.09
CA LEU A 18 -16.52 12.22 -4.95
C LEU A 18 -15.30 11.88 -5.80
N LYS A 19 -15.22 12.39 -7.03
CA LYS A 19 -14.02 12.25 -7.88
C LYS A 19 -12.80 12.85 -7.20
N ASN A 20 -12.92 14.09 -6.71
CA ASN A 20 -11.84 14.79 -6.02
C ASN A 20 -11.40 14.05 -4.74
N ALA A 21 -12.34 13.52 -3.97
CA ALA A 21 -12.03 12.75 -2.77
C ALA A 21 -11.24 11.46 -3.11
N ILE A 22 -11.71 10.71 -4.11
CA ILE A 22 -11.05 9.48 -4.57
C ILE A 22 -9.65 9.78 -5.13
N ASP A 23 -9.49 10.86 -5.91
CA ASP A 23 -8.19 11.24 -6.47
C ASP A 23 -7.22 11.73 -5.39
N ARG A 24 -7.73 12.45 -4.37
CA ARG A 24 -6.93 12.84 -3.21
C ARG A 24 -6.45 11.63 -2.44
N GLU A 25 -7.32 10.65 -2.20
CA GLU A 25 -6.98 9.44 -1.47
C GLU A 25 -5.94 8.61 -2.22
N LYS A 26 -6.10 8.44 -3.54
CA LYS A 26 -5.08 7.81 -4.40
C LYS A 26 -3.72 8.50 -4.26
N ARG A 27 -3.67 9.83 -4.26
CA ARG A 27 -2.40 10.57 -4.10
C ARG A 27 -1.76 10.32 -2.73
N ILE A 28 -2.56 10.31 -1.67
CA ILE A 28 -2.07 10.02 -0.30
C ILE A 28 -1.48 8.61 -0.25
N ILE A 29 -2.21 7.61 -0.76
CA ILE A 29 -1.75 6.22 -0.78
C ILE A 29 -0.48 6.08 -1.63
N MET A 30 -0.41 6.73 -2.81
CA MET A 30 0.77 6.70 -3.67
C MET A 30 2.02 7.26 -2.97
N GLU A 31 1.88 8.37 -2.24
CA GLU A 31 3.00 8.97 -1.53
C GLU A 31 3.43 8.11 -0.34
N SER A 32 2.48 7.59 0.45
CA SER A 32 2.76 6.64 1.51
C SER A 32 3.48 5.40 0.98
N LEU A 33 3.02 4.87 -0.15
CA LEU A 33 3.64 3.71 -0.80
C LEU A 33 5.08 4.00 -1.25
N ARG A 34 5.35 5.20 -1.76
CA ARG A 34 6.71 5.64 -2.13
C ARG A 34 7.63 5.64 -0.90
N ILE A 35 7.18 6.26 0.19
CA ILE A 35 7.94 6.34 1.44
C ILE A 35 8.21 4.94 2.02
N THR A 36 7.19 4.09 2.07
CA THR A 36 7.34 2.70 2.57
C THR A 36 8.27 1.90 1.68
N LYS A 37 8.20 2.03 0.35
CA LYS A 37 9.14 1.37 -0.58
C LYS A 37 10.59 1.79 -0.33
N ASP A 38 10.83 3.09 -0.12
CA ASP A 38 12.16 3.59 0.21
C ASP A 38 12.66 3.03 1.55
N LYS A 39 11.77 2.90 2.55
CA LYS A 39 12.12 2.32 3.86
C LYS A 39 12.43 0.83 3.77
N VAL A 40 11.59 0.05 3.08
CA VAL A 40 11.83 -1.39 2.80
C VAL A 40 13.16 -1.57 2.09
N LYS A 41 13.45 -0.75 1.08
CA LYS A 41 14.72 -0.80 0.35
C LYS A 41 15.90 -0.58 1.30
N LYS A 42 15.90 0.53 2.05
CA LYS A 42 16.98 0.87 2.99
C LYS A 42 17.22 -0.22 4.04
N LEU A 43 16.16 -0.75 4.65
CA LEU A 43 16.25 -1.83 5.63
C LEU A 43 16.77 -3.13 5.01
N SER A 44 16.31 -3.48 3.81
CA SER A 44 16.80 -4.68 3.12
C SER A 44 18.28 -4.58 2.74
N GLU A 45 18.72 -3.39 2.33
CA GLU A 45 20.12 -3.10 2.00
C GLU A 45 21.01 -3.10 3.25
N SER A 46 20.56 -2.46 4.34
CA SER A 46 21.33 -2.41 5.59
C SER A 46 21.50 -3.78 6.26
N LEU A 47 20.49 -4.64 6.14
CA LEU A 47 20.52 -6.00 6.67
C LEU A 47 21.18 -7.01 5.72
N GLY A 48 21.44 -6.62 4.45
CA GLY A 48 21.92 -7.53 3.41
C GLY A 48 20.93 -8.65 3.10
N VAL A 49 19.63 -8.39 3.27
CA VAL A 49 18.57 -9.41 3.21
C VAL A 49 17.77 -9.28 1.92
N ASN A 50 17.53 -10.42 1.27
CA ASN A 50 16.58 -10.47 0.17
C ASN A 50 15.14 -10.52 0.73
N VAL A 51 14.35 -9.48 0.45
CA VAL A 51 12.96 -9.36 0.91
C VAL A 51 12.10 -10.58 0.54
N ASN A 52 12.25 -11.12 -0.67
CA ASN A 52 11.49 -12.30 -1.10
C ASN A 52 11.87 -13.56 -0.30
N LYS A 53 13.13 -13.69 0.13
CA LYS A 53 13.52 -14.79 1.03
C LYS A 53 12.95 -14.60 2.43
N LEU A 54 12.96 -13.36 2.93
CA LEU A 54 12.43 -13.02 4.26
C LEU A 54 10.95 -13.37 4.38
N ILE A 55 10.11 -12.86 3.49
CA ILE A 55 8.65 -13.12 3.50
C ILE A 55 8.28 -14.61 3.33
N ASN A 56 9.21 -15.42 2.81
CA ASN A 56 9.02 -16.85 2.64
C ASN A 56 9.59 -17.67 3.81
N GLY A 57 10.00 -17.02 4.90
CA GLY A 57 10.58 -17.66 6.09
C GLY A 57 11.96 -18.27 5.86
N LYS A 58 12.67 -17.86 4.80
CA LYS A 58 13.99 -18.41 4.42
C LYS A 58 15.17 -17.62 5.00
N VAL A 59 14.89 -16.60 5.82
CA VAL A 59 15.89 -15.78 6.49
C VAL A 59 15.85 -16.14 7.98
N LYS A 60 17.02 -16.52 8.51
CA LYS A 60 17.14 -16.91 9.91
C LYS A 60 17.17 -15.66 10.78
N HIS A 61 16.28 -15.64 11.76
CA HIS A 61 16.30 -14.68 12.84
C HIS A 61 17.32 -15.12 13.89
N THR A 62 18.15 -14.18 14.31
CA THR A 62 19.18 -14.33 15.34
C THR A 62 19.02 -13.19 16.33
N GLU A 63 19.50 -13.33 17.56
CA GLU A 63 19.37 -12.30 18.59
C GLU A 63 19.88 -10.92 18.15
N ILE A 64 20.85 -10.86 17.23
CA ILE A 64 21.46 -9.62 16.74
C ILE A 64 20.58 -8.91 15.70
N ASN A 65 19.82 -9.65 14.88
CA ASN A 65 19.07 -9.09 13.75
C ASN A 65 17.55 -9.22 13.87
N ASP A 66 17.05 -9.92 14.89
CA ASP A 66 15.63 -10.26 15.07
C ASP A 66 14.73 -9.03 14.97
N MET A 67 15.01 -8.01 15.77
CA MET A 67 14.19 -6.79 15.80
C MET A 67 14.16 -6.05 14.45
N ALA A 68 15.30 -6.01 13.75
CA ALA A 68 15.40 -5.32 12.47
C ALA A 68 14.72 -6.10 11.33
N LEU A 69 14.76 -7.44 11.40
CA LEU A 69 14.03 -8.31 10.48
C LEU A 69 12.52 -8.17 10.69
N ILE A 70 12.06 -8.15 11.93
CA ILE A 70 10.64 -7.92 12.28
C ILE A 70 10.18 -6.55 11.76
N GLU A 71 11.00 -5.50 11.91
CA GLU A 71 10.67 -4.19 11.34
C GLU A 71 10.52 -4.27 9.81
N LEU A 72 11.47 -4.91 9.12
CA LEU A 72 11.41 -5.08 7.67
C LEU A 72 10.17 -5.89 7.24
N GLU A 73 9.81 -6.94 7.96
CA GLU A 73 8.58 -7.72 7.71
C GLU A 73 7.33 -6.84 7.84
N GLY A 74 7.25 -6.04 8.90
CA GLY A 74 6.16 -5.09 9.11
C GLY A 74 6.04 -4.05 7.99
N GLU A 75 7.15 -3.46 7.57
CA GLU A 75 7.17 -2.49 6.45
C GLU A 75 6.74 -3.12 5.13
N VAL A 76 7.13 -4.37 4.88
CA VAL A 76 6.70 -5.12 3.69
C VAL A 76 5.20 -5.43 3.74
N GLU A 77 4.65 -5.73 4.92
CA GLU A 77 3.22 -5.93 5.07
C GLU A 77 2.43 -4.64 4.81
N ILE A 78 2.87 -3.51 5.36
CA ILE A 78 2.29 -2.18 5.12
C ILE A 78 2.31 -1.87 3.62
N MET A 79 3.46 -2.08 2.96
CA MET A 79 3.61 -1.88 1.51
C MET A 79 2.57 -2.69 0.72
N LYS A 80 2.41 -3.99 1.03
CA LYS A 80 1.44 -4.87 0.35
C LYS A 80 0.00 -4.40 0.55
N ARG A 81 -0.35 -3.91 1.75
CA ARG A 81 -1.68 -3.37 2.05
C ARG A 81 -1.95 -2.10 1.24
N LEU A 82 -0.99 -1.16 1.21
CA LEU A 82 -1.10 0.07 0.41
C LEU A 82 -1.24 -0.22 -1.09
N GLU A 83 -0.48 -1.19 -1.63
CA GLU A 83 -0.63 -1.60 -3.04
C GLU A 83 -2.00 -2.20 -3.34
N LYS A 84 -2.57 -2.94 -2.38
CA LYS A 84 -3.92 -3.50 -2.51
C LYS A 84 -4.98 -2.40 -2.47
N GLU A 85 -4.89 -1.50 -1.51
CA GLU A 85 -5.82 -0.37 -1.36
C GLU A 85 -5.79 0.54 -2.60
N LEU A 86 -4.61 0.85 -3.13
CA LEU A 86 -4.48 1.64 -4.36
C LEU A 86 -5.22 0.97 -5.53
N LYS A 87 -5.03 -0.34 -5.71
CA LYS A 87 -5.74 -1.10 -6.76
C LYS A 87 -7.25 -1.10 -6.55
N GLU A 88 -7.71 -1.15 -5.30
CA GLU A 88 -9.14 -1.05 -4.98
C GLU A 88 -9.69 0.33 -5.37
N PHE A 89 -8.98 1.41 -5.05
CA PHE A 89 -9.35 2.77 -5.46
C PHE A 89 -9.31 2.97 -6.98
N GLU A 90 -8.33 2.40 -7.69
CA GLU A 90 -8.26 2.40 -9.15
C GLU A 90 -9.43 1.64 -9.80
N SER A 91 -10.02 0.68 -9.07
CA SER A 91 -11.18 -0.09 -9.56
C SER A 91 -12.52 0.60 -9.36
N ILE A 92 -12.58 1.71 -8.61
CA ILE A 92 -13.81 2.44 -8.34
C ILE A 92 -14.31 3.11 -9.62
N LYS A 93 -15.56 2.81 -9.98
CA LYS A 93 -16.29 3.52 -11.03
C LYS A 93 -17.46 4.25 -10.39
N ILE A 94 -17.51 5.57 -10.59
CA ILE A 94 -18.66 6.35 -10.17
C ILE A 94 -19.70 6.31 -11.29
N CYS A 95 -20.86 5.72 -11.00
CA CYS A 95 -21.96 5.55 -11.95
C CYS A 95 -23.04 6.60 -11.67
N LYS A 96 -23.68 7.10 -12.74
CA LYS A 96 -24.91 7.88 -12.62
C LYS A 96 -26.08 6.97 -12.25
#